data_AF-A0A7C5IH14-F1
#
_entry.id   AF-A0A7C5IH14-F1
#
_cell.length_a   1.000
_cell.length_b   1.000
_cell.length_c   1.000
_cell.angle_alpha   90.00
_cell.angle_beta   90.00
_cell.angle_gamma   90.00
#
_symmetry.space_group_name_H-M   'P 1'
#
loop_
_entity.id
_entity.type
_entity.pdbx_description
1 polymer ?
#
loop_
_entity_poly.entity_id
_entity_poly.type
_entity_poly.pdbx_seq_one_letter_code
_entity_poly.pdbx_strand_id
1 'polypeptide(L)' 'MVNYILLYQIRKLVKKILKEKIDDGEIATTPRSCLGCLADELSWEIYYLFKEREEKKKGSSEKQEAPLENEGKEDKS' A
#
# COMPACT_ATOMS: atom_id res chain seq x y z
N MET A 1 9.69 5.36 -4.13
CA MET A 1 9.94 4.28 -5.11
C MET A 1 9.32 2.99 -4.57
N VAL A 2 8.78 2.12 -5.43
CA VAL A 2 8.13 0.87 -4.98
C VAL A 2 9.21 -0.12 -4.50
N ASN A 3 9.00 -0.68 -3.31
CA ASN A 3 9.84 -1.73 -2.75
C ASN A 3 9.29 -3.10 -3.19
N TYR A 4 9.83 -3.60 -4.30
CA TYR A 4 9.41 -4.88 -4.89
C TYR A 4 9.76 -6.11 -4.04
N ILE A 5 10.80 -6.02 -3.19
CA ILE A 5 11.15 -7.11 -2.27
C ILE A 5 10.03 -7.29 -1.25
N LEU A 6 9.58 -6.19 -0.64
CA LEU A 6 8.47 -6.20 0.30
C LEU A 6 7.17 -6.68 -0.36
N LEU A 7 6.86 -6.16 -1.56
CA LEU A 7 5.68 -6.58 -2.31
C LEU A 7 5.70 -8.09 -2.62
N TYR A 8 6.86 -8.64 -3.00
CA TYR A 8 7.02 -10.08 -3.23
C TYR A 8 6.78 -10.89 -1.96
N GLN A 9 7.30 -10.43 -0.81
CA GLN A 9 7.08 -11.10 0.48
C GLN A 9 5.59 -11.10 0.87
N ILE A 10 4.91 -9.95 0.73
CA ILE A 10 3.47 -9.83 0.96
C ILE A 10 2.72 -10.82 0.06
N ARG A 11 3.01 -10.82 -1.25
CA ARG A 11 2.37 -11.71 -2.22
C ARG A 11 2.54 -13.18 -1.91
N LYS A 12 3.74 -13.58 -1.48
CA LYS A 12 4.03 -14.97 -1.09
C LYS A 12 3.20 -15.37 0.13
N LEU A 13 3.08 -14.49 1.13
CA LEU A 13 2.29 -14.73 2.33
C LEU A 13 0.79 -14.81 2.03
N VAL A 14 0.26 -13.85 1.28
CA VAL A 14 -1.16 -13.79 0.87
C VAL A 14 -1.55 -15.05 0.09
N LYS A 15 -0.74 -15.47 -0.89
CA LYS A 15 -1.00 -16.70 -1.65
C LYS A 15 -1.01 -17.94 -0.76
N LYS A 16 -0.15 -18.00 0.26
CA LYS A 16 -0.13 -19.12 1.21
C LYS A 16 -1.41 -19.16 2.03
N ILE A 17 -1.81 -18.03 2.61
CA ILE A 17 -3.05 -17.91 3.41
C ILE A 17 -4.28 -18.27 2.57
N LEU A 18 -4.39 -17.75 1.35
CA LEU A 18 -5.53 -18.05 0.47
C LEU A 18 -5.63 -19.55 0.14
N LYS A 19 -4.49 -20.22 -0.07
CA LYS A 19 -4.48 -21.67 -0.32
C LYS A 19 -4.90 -22.46 0.92
N GLU A 20 -4.30 -22.17 2.07
CA GLU A 20 -4.64 -22.81 3.35
C GLU A 20 -6.14 -22.67 3.64
N LYS A 21 -6.70 -21.47 3.45
CA LYS A 21 -8.12 -21.21 3.68
C LYS A 21 -9.07 -21.89 2.69
N ILE A 22 -8.61 -22.19 1.49
CA ILE A 22 -9.36 -23.01 0.53
C ILE A 22 -9.30 -24.48 0.93
N ASP A 23 -8.12 -24.96 1.32
CA ASP A 23 -7.90 -26.35 1.73
C ASP A 23 -8.70 -26.67 3.02
N ASP A 24 -8.79 -25.72 3.95
CA ASP A 24 -9.62 -25.81 5.17
C ASP A 24 -11.14 -25.71 4.87
N GLY A 25 -11.53 -25.44 3.62
CA GLY A 25 -12.93 -25.29 3.21
C GLY A 25 -13.59 -23.99 3.67
N GLU A 26 -12.84 -23.03 4.20
CA GLU A 26 -13.34 -21.72 4.63
C GLU A 26 -13.64 -20.78 3.45
N ILE A 27 -12.93 -20.95 2.33
CA ILE A 27 -13.12 -20.15 1.10
C ILE A 27 -13.62 -21.04 -0.03
N ALA A 28 -14.83 -20.73 -0.52
CA ALA A 28 -15.36 -21.35 -1.73
C ALA A 28 -14.84 -20.62 -2.98
N THR A 29 -14.29 -21.37 -3.94
CA THR A 29 -13.86 -20.84 -5.24
C THR A 29 -14.73 -21.34 -6.38
N THR A 30 -14.82 -20.57 -7.47
CA THR A 30 -15.45 -21.01 -8.71
C THR A 30 -14.38 -21.39 -9.76
N PRO A 31 -14.70 -22.16 -10.80
CA PRO A 31 -13.75 -22.48 -11.88
C PRO A 31 -13.22 -21.25 -12.64
N ARG A 32 -13.88 -20.09 -12.52
CA ARG A 32 -13.45 -18.82 -13.11
C ARG A 32 -12.61 -17.97 -12.16
N SER A 33 -12.51 -18.34 -10.88
CA SER A 33 -11.81 -17.56 -9.87
C SER A 33 -10.30 -17.55 -10.13
N CYS A 34 -9.73 -16.38 -10.40
CA CYS A 34 -8.29 -16.19 -10.51
C CYS A 34 -7.65 -15.92 -9.13
N LEU A 35 -7.23 -16.99 -8.46
CA LEU A 35 -6.49 -16.91 -7.18
C LEU A 35 -5.23 -16.04 -7.26
N GLY A 36 -4.53 -16.08 -8.40
CA GLY A 36 -3.37 -15.24 -8.65
C GLY A 36 -3.70 -13.76 -8.69
N CYS A 37 -4.81 -13.40 -9.34
CA CYS A 37 -5.27 -12.02 -9.50
C CYS A 37 -5.72 -11.45 -8.15
N LEU A 38 -6.53 -12.23 -7.41
CA LEU A 38 -6.98 -11.85 -6.07
C LEU A 38 -5.80 -11.65 -5.11
N ALA A 39 -4.81 -12.55 -5.14
CA ALA A 39 -3.62 -12.39 -4.33
C ALA A 39 -2.84 -11.12 -4.69
N ASP A 40 -2.81 -10.73 -5.97
CA ASP A 40 -2.07 -9.55 -6.43
C ASP A 40 -2.75 -8.26 -6.00
N GLU A 41 -4.08 -8.17 -6.15
CA GLU A 41 -4.89 -7.04 -5.68
C GLU A 41 -4.71 -6.84 -4.18
N LEU A 42 -4.90 -7.89 -3.38
CA LEU A 42 -4.71 -7.84 -1.93
C LEU A 42 -3.28 -7.45 -1.55
N SER A 43 -2.28 -7.92 -2.29
CA SER A 43 -0.88 -7.61 -1.99
C SER A 43 -0.55 -6.14 -2.19
N TRP A 44 -1.11 -5.51 -3.21
CA TRP A 44 -0.93 -4.08 -3.46
C TRP A 44 -1.62 -3.23 -2.39
N GLU A 45 -2.87 -3.55 -2.04
CA GLU A 45 -3.59 -2.84 -0.98
C GLU A 45 -2.83 -2.89 0.35
N ILE A 46 -2.37 -4.09 0.74
CA ILE A 46 -1.53 -4.26 1.93
C ILE A 46 -0.25 -3.43 1.81
N TYR A 47 0.46 -3.51 0.68
CA TYR A 47 1.70 -2.77 0.45
C TYR A 47 1.49 -1.25 0.63
N TYR A 48 0.41 -0.69 0.08
CA TYR A 48 0.11 0.74 0.23
C TYR A 48 -0.25 1.13 1.66
N LEU A 49 -1.00 0.29 2.39
CA LEU A 49 -1.27 0.51 3.82
C LEU A 49 0.01 0.54 4.65
N PHE A 50 0.96 -0.36 4.36
CA PHE A 50 2.27 -0.36 5.01
C PHE A 50 3.08 0.89 4.66
N LYS A 51 3.11 1.25 3.37
CA LYS A 51 3.80 2.44 2.88
C LYS A 51 3.26 3.71 3.54
N GLU A 52 1.94 3.87 3.64
CA GLU A 52 1.31 5.02 4.29
C GLU A 52 1.68 5.10 5.78
N ARG A 53 1.70 3.96 6.49
CA ARG A 53 2.13 3.90 7.89
C ARG A 53 3.61 4.25 8.07
N GLU A 54 4.48 3.79 7.18
CA GLU A 54 5.91 4.13 7.20
C GLU A 54 6.13 5.61 6.89
N GLU A 55 5.41 6.18 5.93
CA GLU A 55 5.48 7.60 5.60
C GLU A 55 4.97 8.46 6.77
N LYS A 56 3.88 8.09 7.45
CA LYS A 56 3.43 8.77 8.68
C LYS A 56 4.47 8.71 9.79
N LYS A 57 5.14 7.57 9.97
CA LYS A 57 6.23 7.42 10.96
C LYS A 57 7.48 8.23 10.61
N LYS A 58 7.80 8.38 9.32
CA LYS A 58 8.91 9.23 8.86
C LYS A 58 8.55 10.71 8.90
N GLY A 59 7.30 11.08 8.64
CA GLY A 59 6.77 12.44 8.78
C GLY A 59 6.71 12.96 10.22
N SER A 60 6.74 12.08 11.23
CA SER A 60 7.00 12.47 12.62
C SER A 60 8.47 12.77 12.92
N SER A 61 9.39 12.58 11.96
CA SER A 61 10.82 12.86 12.11
C SER A 61 11.39 13.83 11.07
N GLU A 62 10.69 14.13 9.98
CA GLU A 62 11.13 15.10 8.97
C GLU A 62 9.98 15.99 8.45
N LYS A 63 10.22 17.31 8.56
CA LYS A 63 9.52 18.50 8.00
C LYS A 63 8.54 19.23 8.94
N GLN A 64 8.98 20.17 9.79
CA GLN A 64 9.46 21.53 9.45
C GLN A 64 10.16 21.71 8.10
N GLU A 65 9.45 22.35 7.18
CA GLU A 65 9.90 23.28 6.13
C GLU A 65 8.91 23.20 4.97
N ALA A 66 7.84 23.98 5.10
CA ALA A 66 7.09 24.48 3.95
C ALA A 66 7.86 25.70 3.41
N PRO A 67 8.08 25.82 2.09
CA PRO A 67 8.58 27.06 1.53
C PRO A 67 7.57 28.18 1.78
N LEU A 68 8.00 29.19 2.54
CA LEU A 68 7.37 30.51 2.60
C LEU A 68 7.68 31.21 1.27
N GLU A 69 6.71 31.25 0.36
CA GLU A 69 6.64 32.33 -0.63
C GLU A 69 5.68 33.40 -0.09
N ASN A 70 6.26 34.36 0.62
CA ASN A 70 5.64 35.65 0.87
C ASN A 70 6.48 36.68 0.13
N GLU A 71 5.97 37.28 -0.94
CA GLU A 71 6.10 38.72 -1.19
C GLU A 71 4.79 39.19 -1.82
N GLY A 72 4.04 40.01 -1.07
CA GLY A 72 2.87 40.73 -1.55
C GLY A 72 3.19 42.19 -1.89
N LYS A 73 2.11 42.91 -2.23
CA LYS A 73 1.96 44.36 -2.53
C LYS A 73 2.33 44.77 -3.97
N GLU A 74 1.55 45.59 -4.67
CA GLU A 74 0.85 46.81 -4.22
C GLU A 74 -0.52 47.05 -4.87
N ASP A 75 -1.51 47.38 -4.03
CA ASP A 75 -2.64 48.25 -4.37
C ASP A 75 -2.16 49.70 -4.49
N LYS A 76 -2.37 50.32 -5.65
CA LYS A 76 -2.54 51.78 -5.83
C LYS A 76 -2.97 52.09 -7.26
N SER A 77 -4.25 52.41 -7.48
CA SER A 77 -4.70 53.77 -7.85
C SER A 77 -6.20 53.83 -8.12
#